data_AF-A0A447T5N2-F1
#
_entry.id   AF-A0A447T5N2-F1
#
_cell.length_a   1.000
_cell.length_b   1.000
_cell.length_c   1.000
_cell.angle_alpha   90.00
_cell.angle_beta   90.00
_cell.angle_gamma   90.00
#
_symmetry.space_group_name_H-M   'P 1'
#
loop_
_entity.id
_entity.type
_entity.pdbx_description
1 polymer ?
#
loop_
_entity_poly.entity_id
_entity_poly.type
_entity_poly.pdbx_seq_one_letter_code
_entity_poly.pdbx_strand_id
1 'polypeptide(L)'
;MPAFNLDGDPRLPQGRRRWKPKVYHNLPTRDGSDDGAEQAWRVAMRSSAAPTYFPSFDGFADGGVFANNPAMCALAQTRDARLARAIPPESVSMLSLGTGFNASHLDGDNDWGALQWGRNLTGLLMDGVNDVADFQVRQMLARALFAGVRAAGRADRPGRCRPDGADGNHRRAGRSGRGGPLRRRLAARRRAIAASHSPGLAAA
;
A
#
# COMPACT_ATOMS: atom_id res chain seq x y z
N MET A 1 -12.33 11.61 5.06
CA MET A 1 -12.43 10.15 5.23
C MET A 1 -12.75 9.49 3.90
N PRO A 2 -11.96 8.52 3.42
CA PRO A 2 -12.22 7.82 2.16
C PRO A 2 -13.37 6.80 2.31
N ALA A 3 -14.18 6.64 1.28
CA ALA A 3 -15.18 5.57 1.13
C ALA A 3 -15.38 5.28 -0.36
N PHE A 4 -15.89 4.10 -0.70
CA PHE A 4 -16.06 3.69 -2.10
C PHE A 4 -17.55 3.54 -2.43
N ASN A 5 -18.08 4.45 -3.27
CA ASN A 5 -19.49 4.46 -3.66
C ASN A 5 -19.75 3.35 -4.69
N LEU A 6 -20.62 2.40 -4.34
CA LEU A 6 -21.05 1.27 -5.18
C LEU A 6 -22.30 1.62 -6.01
N ASP A 7 -23.10 2.57 -5.54
CA ASP A 7 -24.32 3.01 -6.21
C ASP A 7 -24.06 3.96 -7.39
N GLY A 8 -22.85 4.49 -7.47
CA GLY A 8 -22.31 5.17 -8.64
C GLY A 8 -22.57 6.67 -8.74
N ASP A 9 -21.92 7.29 -9.73
CA ASP A 9 -21.84 8.76 -9.84
C ASP A 9 -23.18 9.36 -10.31
N PRO A 10 -23.88 10.15 -9.47
CA PRO A 10 -25.16 10.76 -9.82
C PRO A 10 -25.05 11.79 -10.95
N ARG A 11 -23.84 12.19 -11.33
CA ARG A 11 -23.57 13.07 -12.47
C ARG A 11 -23.68 12.38 -13.83
N LEU A 12 -23.80 11.06 -13.87
CA LEU A 12 -23.90 10.32 -15.12
C LEU A 12 -25.35 10.28 -15.63
N PRO A 13 -25.56 10.25 -16.97
CA PRO A 13 -26.88 10.10 -17.56
C PRO A 13 -27.60 8.85 -17.03
N GLN A 14 -28.93 8.91 -17.00
CA GLN A 14 -29.78 7.78 -16.61
C GLN A 14 -29.38 6.50 -17.35
N GLY A 15 -29.27 5.40 -16.61
CA GLY A 15 -28.83 4.09 -17.12
C GLY A 15 -27.32 3.85 -17.09
N ARG A 16 -26.48 4.86 -16.77
CA ARG A 16 -25.03 4.69 -16.62
C ARG A 16 -24.61 4.87 -15.17
N ARG A 17 -24.42 3.76 -14.45
CA ARG A 17 -23.85 3.75 -13.08
C ARG A 17 -22.43 3.18 -13.15
N ARG A 18 -21.50 3.78 -12.40
CA ARG A 18 -20.14 3.26 -12.22
C ARG A 18 -19.67 3.52 -10.80
N TRP A 19 -18.94 2.58 -10.22
CA TRP A 19 -18.34 2.79 -8.91
C TRP A 19 -17.38 3.96 -8.90
N LYS A 20 -17.26 4.63 -7.75
CA LYS A 20 -16.46 5.84 -7.63
C LYS A 20 -15.88 6.02 -6.22
N PRO A 21 -14.61 6.40 -6.08
CA PRO A 21 -14.07 6.84 -4.80
C PRO A 21 -14.71 8.15 -4.32
N LYS A 22 -15.01 8.24 -3.03
CA LYS A 22 -15.47 9.44 -2.34
C LYS A 22 -14.51 9.74 -1.19
N VAL A 23 -14.10 10.98 -1.05
CA VAL A 23 -13.36 11.46 0.12
C VAL A 23 -14.24 12.50 0.79
N TYR A 24 -14.72 12.18 1.98
CA TYR A 24 -15.49 13.09 2.82
C TYR A 24 -14.58 14.14 3.45
N HIS A 25 -14.97 15.41 3.41
CA HIS A 25 -14.27 16.51 4.10
C HIS A 25 -15.26 17.56 4.61
N ASN A 26 -14.87 18.28 5.65
CA ASN A 26 -15.64 19.40 6.22
C ASN A 26 -14.95 20.74 6.01
N LEU A 27 -13.97 20.82 5.09
CA LEU A 27 -13.37 22.09 4.71
C LEU A 27 -14.40 22.92 3.94
N PRO A 28 -14.72 24.15 4.36
CA PRO A 28 -15.74 24.96 3.70
C PRO A 28 -15.39 25.21 2.23
N THR A 29 -16.36 24.99 1.33
CA THR A 29 -16.21 25.30 -0.10
C THR A 29 -17.14 26.43 -0.53
N ARG A 30 -16.77 27.13 -1.61
CA ARG A 30 -17.56 28.25 -2.18
C ARG A 30 -18.90 27.81 -2.73
N ASP A 31 -18.98 26.55 -3.18
CA ASP A 31 -20.14 25.94 -3.79
C ASP A 31 -20.98 25.10 -2.80
N GLY A 32 -20.60 25.05 -1.52
CA GLY A 32 -21.27 24.22 -0.51
C GLY A 32 -21.18 22.71 -0.77
N SER A 33 -20.24 22.26 -1.61
CA SER A 33 -20.00 20.84 -1.92
C SER A 33 -19.18 20.08 -0.86
N ASP A 34 -18.91 20.69 0.29
CA ASP A 34 -18.35 19.98 1.45
C ASP A 34 -19.37 19.04 2.10
N ASP A 35 -18.87 18.15 2.94
CA ASP A 35 -19.65 17.10 3.60
C ASP A 35 -19.89 17.41 5.10
N GLY A 36 -19.83 18.68 5.51
CA GLY A 36 -19.96 19.09 6.91
C GLY A 36 -21.32 18.77 7.54
N ALA A 37 -22.36 18.57 6.72
CA ALA A 37 -23.70 18.17 7.17
C ALA A 37 -23.85 16.66 7.39
N GLU A 38 -22.89 15.83 6.95
CA GLU A 38 -22.95 14.39 7.14
C GLU A 38 -22.75 14.01 8.61
N GLN A 39 -23.48 13.00 9.06
CA GLN A 39 -23.31 12.48 10.42
C GLN A 39 -21.99 11.70 10.49
N ALA A 40 -21.12 12.08 11.42
CA ALA A 40 -19.78 11.50 11.55
C ALA A 40 -19.80 9.96 11.68
N TRP A 41 -20.77 9.41 12.42
CA TRP A 41 -20.90 7.96 12.57
C TRP A 41 -21.27 7.26 11.25
N ARG A 42 -22.10 7.87 10.39
CA ARG A 42 -22.40 7.32 9.06
C ARG A 42 -21.17 7.32 8.17
N VAL A 43 -20.42 8.42 8.17
CA VAL A 43 -19.15 8.51 7.43
C VAL A 43 -18.17 7.44 7.89
N ALA A 44 -18.06 7.21 9.20
CA ALA A 44 -17.24 6.15 9.75
C ALA A 44 -17.69 4.75 9.27
N MET A 45 -19.00 4.45 9.38
CA MET A 45 -19.55 3.16 8.93
C MET A 45 -19.32 2.91 7.42
N ARG A 46 -19.51 3.94 6.58
CA ARG A 46 -19.21 3.85 5.12
C ARG A 46 -17.72 3.62 4.88
N SER A 47 -16.86 4.31 5.62
CA SER A 47 -15.40 4.23 5.48
C SER A 47 -14.82 2.89 5.92
N SER A 48 -15.49 2.16 6.82
CA SER A 48 -15.00 0.90 7.43
C SER A 48 -15.68 -0.37 6.92
N ALA A 49 -16.56 -0.27 5.90
CA ALA A 49 -17.33 -1.40 5.36
C ALA A 49 -16.48 -2.30 4.45
N ALA A 50 -15.46 -2.95 5.03
CA ALA A 50 -14.42 -3.67 4.29
C ALA A 50 -15.00 -4.87 3.53
N PRO A 51 -14.81 -4.94 2.18
CA PRO A 51 -15.26 -6.08 1.40
C PRO A 51 -14.73 -7.38 1.97
N THR A 52 -15.55 -8.44 1.95
CA THR A 52 -15.30 -9.77 2.56
C THR A 52 -15.34 -9.84 4.09
N TYR A 53 -15.26 -8.71 4.81
CA TYR A 53 -15.38 -8.67 6.27
C TYR A 53 -16.75 -8.18 6.74
N PHE A 54 -17.27 -7.13 6.10
CA PHE A 54 -18.52 -6.47 6.46
C PHE A 54 -19.43 -6.29 5.24
N PRO A 55 -20.76 -6.23 5.44
CA PRO A 55 -21.67 -5.77 4.41
C PRO A 55 -21.39 -4.31 4.04
N SER A 56 -21.77 -3.91 2.83
CA SER A 56 -21.79 -2.49 2.45
C SER A 56 -22.77 -1.71 3.34
N PHE A 57 -22.53 -0.41 3.49
CA PHE A 57 -23.36 0.48 4.30
C PHE A 57 -23.78 1.70 3.48
N ASP A 58 -25.09 1.97 3.39
CA ASP A 58 -25.66 3.06 2.56
C ASP A 58 -25.17 3.06 1.10
N GLY A 59 -24.87 1.88 0.52
CA GLY A 59 -24.32 1.81 -0.84
C GLY A 59 -22.82 2.09 -0.95
N PHE A 60 -22.10 2.13 0.18
CA PHE A 60 -20.65 2.32 0.23
C PHE A 60 -19.92 1.09 0.76
N ALA A 61 -18.70 0.90 0.25
CA ALA A 61 -17.68 0.02 0.81
C ALA A 61 -16.52 0.85 1.39
N ASP A 62 -15.63 0.16 2.11
CA ASP A 62 -14.45 0.72 2.76
C ASP A 62 -13.55 1.53 1.81
N GLY A 63 -13.02 2.63 2.33
CA GLY A 63 -12.15 3.55 1.59
C GLY A 63 -10.76 3.00 1.31
N GLY A 64 -10.30 2.02 2.09
CA GLY A 64 -9.05 1.30 1.94
C GLY A 64 -8.90 0.62 0.58
N VAL A 65 -10.01 0.33 -0.11
CA VAL A 65 -10.01 -0.16 -1.50
C VAL A 65 -9.21 0.73 -2.45
N PHE A 66 -9.14 2.05 -2.19
CA PHE A 66 -8.37 3.00 -3.02
C PHE A 66 -7.43 3.91 -2.23
N ALA A 67 -7.66 4.10 -0.94
CA ALA A 67 -6.93 5.04 -0.10
C ALA A 67 -6.73 4.47 1.31
N ASN A 68 -6.00 3.35 1.40
CA ASN A 68 -5.56 2.77 2.67
C ASN A 68 -4.61 3.72 3.44
N ASN A 69 -3.87 4.57 2.71
CA ASN A 69 -3.15 5.72 3.24
C ASN A 69 -3.78 7.00 2.68
N PRO A 70 -4.70 7.66 3.40
CA PRO A 70 -5.40 8.85 2.93
C PRO A 70 -4.56 10.12 3.00
N ALA A 71 -3.25 10.05 3.32
CA ALA A 71 -2.38 11.22 3.45
C ALA A 71 -2.36 12.07 2.17
N MET A 72 -2.21 11.43 1.00
CA MET A 72 -2.22 12.16 -0.27
C MET A 72 -3.60 12.74 -0.59
N CYS A 73 -4.69 12.04 -0.26
CA CYS A 73 -6.04 12.58 -0.40
C CYS A 73 -6.23 13.84 0.46
N ALA A 74 -5.76 13.81 1.71
CA ALA A 74 -5.81 14.95 2.61
C ALA A 74 -4.97 16.13 2.07
N LEU A 75 -3.75 15.87 1.59
CA LEU A 75 -2.90 16.92 1.01
C LEU A 75 -3.55 17.54 -0.24
N ALA A 76 -4.06 16.71 -1.15
CA ALA A 76 -4.77 17.17 -2.35
C ALA A 76 -5.99 18.03 -1.99
N GLN A 77 -6.73 17.65 -0.93
CA GLN A 77 -7.89 18.41 -0.47
C GLN A 77 -7.52 19.84 -0.03
N THR A 78 -6.30 20.07 0.49
CA THR A 78 -5.81 21.42 0.83
C THR A 78 -5.53 22.30 -0.39
N ARG A 79 -5.47 21.70 -1.59
CA ARG A 79 -5.21 22.39 -2.87
C ARG A 79 -6.46 22.50 -3.75
N ASP A 80 -7.62 22.10 -3.23
CA ASP A 80 -8.86 22.13 -3.98
C ASP A 80 -9.29 23.58 -4.26
N ALA A 81 -9.47 23.92 -5.54
CA ALA A 81 -9.88 25.26 -5.96
C ALA A 81 -11.28 25.68 -5.48
N ARG A 82 -12.10 24.71 -5.05
CA ARG A 82 -13.44 24.94 -4.52
C ARG A 82 -13.42 25.48 -3.09
N LEU A 83 -12.30 25.39 -2.37
CA LEU A 83 -12.22 25.88 -0.99
C LEU A 83 -12.64 27.35 -0.89
N ALA A 84 -13.42 27.67 0.15
CA ALA A 84 -13.86 29.02 0.45
C ALA A 84 -12.66 29.96 0.64
N ARG A 85 -11.60 29.43 1.29
CA ARG A 85 -10.32 30.10 1.50
C ARG A 85 -9.18 29.20 1.03
N ALA A 86 -8.27 29.76 0.24
CA ALA A 86 -7.05 29.06 -0.16
C ALA A 86 -6.18 28.76 1.07
N ILE A 87 -5.58 27.57 1.10
CA ILE A 87 -4.66 27.15 2.16
C ILE A 87 -3.23 27.24 1.60
N PRO A 88 -2.39 28.16 2.11
CA PRO A 88 -1.01 28.30 1.66
C PRO A 88 -0.22 27.00 1.84
N PRO A 89 0.58 26.56 0.87
CA PRO A 89 1.34 25.31 0.97
C PRO A 89 2.23 25.21 2.20
N GLU A 90 2.90 26.29 2.56
CA GLU A 90 3.79 26.44 3.71
C GLU A 90 3.09 26.32 5.07
N SER A 91 1.76 26.52 5.11
CA SER A 91 0.96 26.37 6.33
C SER A 91 0.52 24.93 6.59
N VAL A 92 0.76 24.01 5.65
CA VAL A 92 0.34 22.61 5.77
C VAL A 92 1.47 21.79 6.40
N SER A 93 1.24 21.32 7.62
CA SER A 93 2.04 20.26 8.25
C SER A 93 1.20 18.99 8.36
N MET A 94 1.83 17.84 8.18
CA MET A 94 1.15 16.55 8.12
C MET A 94 1.83 15.51 9.01
N LEU A 95 1.01 14.87 9.84
CA LEU A 95 1.35 13.66 10.58
C LEU A 95 0.53 12.50 9.98
N SER A 96 1.21 11.51 9.41
CA SER A 96 0.59 10.27 8.91
C SER A 96 0.91 9.11 9.85
N LEU A 97 -0.15 8.51 10.41
CA LEU A 97 -0.06 7.38 11.33
C LEU A 97 -0.57 6.12 10.61
N GLY A 98 0.34 5.18 10.36
CA GLY A 98 0.00 3.87 9.81
C GLY A 98 -0.28 2.83 10.89
N THR A 99 -1.14 1.87 10.59
CA THR A 99 -1.45 0.71 11.46
C THR A 99 -0.40 -0.40 11.37
N GLY A 100 0.57 -0.24 10.48
CA GLY A 100 1.72 -1.11 10.29
C GLY A 100 1.92 -1.45 8.81
N PHE A 101 2.77 -2.43 8.54
CA PHE A 101 2.93 -2.99 7.19
C PHE A 101 2.98 -4.52 7.25
N ASN A 102 2.59 -5.18 6.17
CA ASN A 102 2.70 -6.61 6.05
C ASN A 102 4.13 -6.98 5.61
N ALA A 103 4.85 -7.75 6.44
CA ALA A 103 6.20 -8.22 6.10
C ALA A 103 6.15 -9.48 5.21
N SER A 104 5.28 -9.47 4.19
CA SER A 104 5.13 -10.56 3.24
C SER A 104 5.88 -10.24 1.94
N HIS A 105 6.53 -11.23 1.36
CA HIS A 105 7.15 -11.14 0.04
C HIS A 105 6.86 -12.43 -0.73
N LEU A 106 6.95 -12.34 -2.06
CA LEU A 106 6.86 -13.47 -2.97
C LEU A 106 8.23 -13.68 -3.62
N ASP A 107 8.75 -14.89 -3.55
CA ASP A 107 10.00 -15.26 -4.21
C ASP A 107 9.74 -15.71 -5.65
N GLY A 108 10.67 -15.39 -6.57
CA GLY A 108 10.70 -15.90 -7.94
C GLY A 108 9.61 -15.37 -8.88
N ASP A 109 9.51 -16.00 -10.05
CA ASP A 109 8.50 -15.71 -11.06
C ASP A 109 7.23 -16.54 -10.74
N ASN A 110 6.12 -15.85 -10.43
CA ASN A 110 4.89 -16.50 -9.96
C ASN A 110 3.88 -16.65 -11.10
N ASP A 111 3.88 -17.80 -11.76
CA ASP A 111 2.86 -18.20 -12.76
C ASP A 111 1.64 -18.81 -12.05
N TRP A 112 0.86 -17.94 -11.39
CA TRP A 112 -0.23 -18.33 -10.51
C TRP A 112 -1.60 -18.10 -11.14
N GLY A 113 -2.54 -19.02 -10.85
CA GLY A 113 -3.95 -18.86 -11.18
C GLY A 113 -4.68 -17.91 -10.22
N ALA A 114 -5.94 -17.58 -10.56
CA ALA A 114 -6.74 -16.60 -9.82
C ALA A 114 -6.88 -16.89 -8.31
N LEU A 115 -7.03 -18.16 -7.92
CA LEU A 115 -7.17 -18.56 -6.51
C LEU A 115 -5.88 -18.35 -5.71
N GLN A 116 -4.73 -18.61 -6.32
CA GLN A 116 -3.41 -18.42 -5.71
C GLN A 116 -3.09 -16.92 -5.56
N TRP A 117 -3.45 -16.12 -6.57
CA TRP A 117 -3.40 -14.66 -6.47
C TRP A 117 -4.31 -14.12 -5.39
N GLY A 118 -5.54 -14.62 -5.26
CA GLY A 118 -6.54 -14.08 -4.34
C GLY A 118 -6.07 -13.91 -2.89
N ARG A 119 -5.20 -14.81 -2.41
CA ARG A 119 -4.67 -14.74 -1.03
C ARG A 119 -3.62 -13.65 -0.83
N ASN A 120 -2.82 -13.34 -1.85
CA ASN A 120 -1.70 -12.39 -1.76
C ASN A 120 -2.04 -11.02 -2.37
N LEU A 121 -3.00 -10.99 -3.30
CA LEU A 121 -3.35 -9.81 -4.09
C LEU A 121 -3.84 -8.67 -3.20
N THR A 122 -4.69 -8.94 -2.21
CA THR A 122 -5.21 -7.89 -1.33
C THR A 122 -4.09 -7.21 -0.54
N GLY A 123 -3.15 -7.98 0.04
CA GLY A 123 -1.99 -7.42 0.74
C GLY A 123 -1.11 -6.60 -0.21
N LEU A 124 -0.80 -7.14 -1.38
CA LEU A 124 0.02 -6.48 -2.40
C LEU A 124 -0.59 -5.15 -2.86
N LEU A 125 -1.89 -5.10 -3.14
CA LEU A 125 -2.57 -3.88 -3.55
C LEU A 125 -2.61 -2.85 -2.42
N MET A 126 -2.87 -3.28 -1.18
CA MET A 126 -2.93 -2.40 -0.02
C MET A 126 -1.56 -1.77 0.31
N ASP A 127 -0.49 -2.58 0.28
CA ASP A 127 0.88 -2.10 0.49
C ASP A 127 1.31 -1.16 -0.65
N GLY A 128 0.98 -1.51 -1.91
CA GLY A 128 1.28 -0.67 -3.06
C GLY A 128 0.61 0.71 -2.99
N VAL A 129 -0.69 0.77 -2.64
CA VAL A 129 -1.40 2.04 -2.45
C VAL A 129 -0.82 2.85 -1.29
N ASN A 130 -0.42 2.19 -0.20
CA ASN A 130 0.18 2.86 0.96
C ASN A 130 1.52 3.52 0.66
N ASP A 131 2.38 2.83 -0.10
CA ASP A 131 3.75 3.29 -0.38
C ASP A 131 3.78 4.38 -1.45
N VAL A 132 2.93 4.28 -2.48
CA VAL A 132 2.78 5.35 -3.47
C VAL A 132 2.30 6.65 -2.82
N ALA A 133 1.31 6.57 -1.93
CA ALA A 133 0.81 7.75 -1.22
C ALA A 133 1.88 8.37 -0.31
N ASP A 134 2.70 7.57 0.37
CA ASP A 134 3.84 8.06 1.18
C ASP A 134 4.86 8.81 0.33
N PHE A 135 5.25 8.18 -0.78
CA PHE A 135 6.21 8.75 -1.71
C PHE A 135 5.71 10.09 -2.24
N GLN A 136 4.47 10.16 -2.71
CA GLN A 136 3.85 11.37 -3.24
C GLN A 136 3.84 12.50 -2.22
N VAL A 137 3.41 12.24 -0.98
CA VAL A 137 3.37 13.26 0.07
C VAL A 137 4.76 13.76 0.43
N ARG A 138 5.77 12.87 0.51
CA ARG A 138 7.17 13.26 0.75
C ARG A 138 7.77 14.11 -0.37
N GLN A 139 7.34 13.91 -1.62
CA GLN A 139 7.79 14.76 -2.73
C GLN A 139 7.11 16.13 -2.72
N MET A 140 5.87 16.22 -2.22
CA MET A 140 5.08 17.45 -2.25
C MET A 140 5.24 18.34 -1.01
N LEU A 141 5.52 17.76 0.15
CA LEU A 141 5.80 18.50 1.39
C LEU A 141 7.31 18.52 1.65
N ALA A 142 7.82 19.68 2.05
CA ALA A 142 9.18 19.78 2.56
C ALA A 142 9.37 18.80 3.74
N ARG A 143 10.55 18.18 3.86
CA ARG A 143 10.82 17.10 4.83
C ARG A 143 10.51 17.49 6.30
N ALA A 144 10.57 18.77 6.65
CA ALA A 144 10.22 19.28 7.98
C ALA A 144 8.70 19.30 8.27
N LEU A 145 7.87 19.26 7.23
CA LEU A 145 6.41 19.40 7.30
C LEU A 145 5.69 18.04 7.22
N PHE A 146 6.41 16.93 7.10
CA PHE A 146 5.83 15.58 7.03
C PHE A 146 6.51 14.62 8.01
N ALA A 147 5.71 14.03 8.91
CA ALA A 147 6.12 12.95 9.79
C ALA A 147 5.25 11.71 9.52
N GLY A 148 5.86 10.61 9.08
CA GLY A 148 5.20 9.33 8.89
C GLY A 148 5.67 8.31 9.93
N VAL A 149 4.74 7.69 10.66
CA VAL A 149 5.03 6.64 11.65
C VAL A 149 4.38 5.33 11.20
N ARG A 150 5.19 4.28 11.05
CA ARG A 150 4.73 2.92 10.75
C ARG A 150 5.57 1.92 11.56
N ALA A 151 4.92 1.02 12.27
CA ALA A 151 5.58 -0.09 12.95
C ALA A 151 5.48 -1.36 12.10
N ALA A 152 6.49 -2.23 12.17
CA ALA A 152 6.36 -3.56 11.56
C ALA A 152 5.32 -4.37 12.34
N GLY A 153 4.32 -4.89 11.63
CA GLY A 153 3.43 -5.91 12.20
C GLY A 153 4.23 -7.18 12.49
N ARG A 154 3.75 -8.02 13.43
CA ARG A 154 4.35 -9.34 13.67
C ARG A 154 4.24 -10.13 12.36
N ALA A 155 5.37 -10.50 11.75
CA ALA A 155 5.38 -11.27 10.52
C ALA A 155 4.60 -12.57 10.74
N ASP A 156 3.48 -12.72 10.02
CA ASP A 156 2.79 -13.99 9.98
C ASP A 156 3.71 -14.95 9.20
N ARG A 157 4.04 -16.11 9.79
CA ARG A 157 4.98 -17.03 9.13
C ARG A 157 4.43 -17.37 7.75
N PRO A 158 5.25 -17.32 6.68
CA PRO A 158 4.79 -17.71 5.36
C PRO A 158 4.19 -19.11 5.48
N GLY A 159 2.90 -19.23 5.16
CA GLY A 159 2.22 -20.51 5.14
C GLY A 159 3.01 -21.42 4.24
N ARG A 160 3.61 -22.48 4.82
CA ARG A 160 4.23 -23.54 4.02
C ARG A 160 3.14 -24.07 3.09
N CYS A 161 3.19 -23.70 1.82
CA CYS A 161 2.53 -24.49 0.79
C CYS A 161 3.10 -25.91 0.89
N ARG A 162 2.28 -26.84 1.36
CA ARG A 162 2.54 -28.26 1.15
C ARG A 162 2.46 -28.47 -0.37
N PRO A 163 3.44 -29.18 -0.98
CA PRO A 163 3.26 -29.65 -2.33
C PRO A 163 2.21 -30.75 -2.28
N ASP A 164 0.97 -30.42 -2.65
CA ASP A 164 -0.01 -31.46 -2.98
C ASP A 164 0.43 -32.10 -4.30
N GLY A 165 0.59 -33.41 -4.23
CA GLY A 165 1.17 -34.22 -5.28
C GLY A 165 0.23 -34.45 -6.47
N ALA A 166 0.89 -34.90 -7.53
CA ALA A 166 0.36 -35.47 -8.77
C ALA A 166 -0.25 -34.46 -9.76
N ASP A 167 0.56 -34.12 -10.77
CA ASP A 167 0.16 -34.48 -12.13
C ASP A 167 1.39 -34.90 -12.94
N GLY A 168 1.21 -36.03 -13.63
CA GLY A 168 2.24 -36.74 -14.35
C GLY A 168 2.52 -36.15 -15.73
N ASN A 169 3.59 -36.71 -16.31
CA ASN A 169 3.98 -36.64 -17.71
C ASN A 169 4.87 -35.45 -18.11
N HIS A 170 6.17 -35.56 -17.87
CA HIS A 170 7.16 -35.32 -18.93
C HIS A 170 8.44 -36.17 -18.74
N ARG A 171 8.55 -37.14 -19.65
CA ARG A 171 9.70 -37.88 -20.18
C ARG A 171 11.09 -37.69 -19.54
N ARG A 172 11.68 -38.84 -19.21
CA ARG A 172 13.09 -39.09 -18.90
C ARG A 172 14.05 -38.42 -19.89
N ALA A 173 15.07 -37.74 -19.36
CA ALA A 173 16.39 -37.63 -19.99
C ALA A 173 17.49 -37.39 -18.93
N GLY A 174 18.49 -38.27 -18.91
CA GLY A 174 19.91 -37.93 -18.69
C GLY A 174 20.40 -37.55 -17.28
N ARG A 175 20.99 -38.53 -16.58
CA ARG A 175 22.02 -38.29 -15.55
C ARG A 175 23.29 -37.68 -16.17
N SER A 176 23.71 -36.51 -15.72
CA SER A 176 25.12 -36.08 -15.51
C SER A 176 25.04 -34.71 -14.78
N GLY A 177 25.70 -34.43 -13.65
CA GLY A 177 27.12 -34.51 -13.39
C GLY A 177 27.71 -33.08 -13.47
N ARG A 178 28.22 -32.59 -12.33
CA ARG A 178 29.13 -31.43 -12.12
C ARG A 178 28.49 -30.10 -11.66
N GLY A 179 28.84 -29.75 -10.41
CA GLY A 179 28.61 -28.44 -9.83
C GLY A 179 29.35 -27.34 -10.58
N GLY A 180 28.63 -26.28 -10.90
CA GLY A 180 29.09 -25.18 -11.74
C GLY A 180 30.00 -24.15 -11.05
N PRO A 181 30.71 -23.31 -11.85
CA PRO A 181 31.88 -22.54 -11.42
C PRO A 181 31.58 -21.28 -10.58
N LEU A 182 30.30 -20.95 -10.36
CA LEU A 182 29.89 -19.70 -9.69
C LEU A 182 30.13 -19.69 -8.18
N ARG A 183 30.24 -20.86 -7.54
CA ARG A 183 30.52 -20.95 -6.08
C ARG A 183 32.00 -20.70 -5.72
N ARG A 184 32.92 -20.77 -6.69
CA ARG A 184 34.36 -20.50 -6.45
C ARG A 184 34.71 -19.01 -6.51
N ARG A 185 33.90 -18.16 -7.14
CA ARG A 185 34.17 -16.71 -7.26
C ARG A 185 33.73 -15.89 -6.03
N LEU A 186 32.76 -16.36 -5.24
CA LEU A 186 32.35 -15.68 -4.00
C LEU A 186 33.28 -15.95 -2.81
N ALA A 187 33.96 -17.09 -2.76
CA ALA A 187 34.90 -17.42 -1.68
C ALA A 187 36.20 -16.60 -1.76
N ALA A 188 36.66 -16.24 -2.97
CA ALA A 188 37.87 -15.45 -3.17
C ALA A 188 37.70 -13.96 -2.77
N ARG A 189 36.51 -13.37 -3.00
CA ARG A 189 36.22 -11.97 -2.61
C ARG A 189 36.09 -11.77 -1.10
N ARG A 190 35.66 -12.78 -0.35
CA ARG A 190 35.56 -12.70 1.12
C ARG A 190 36.92 -12.72 1.85
N ARG A 191 37.98 -13.27 1.23
CA ARG A 191 39.33 -13.28 1.82
C ARG A 191 40.10 -11.97 1.57
N ALA A 192 39.80 -11.24 0.51
CA ALA A 192 40.48 -9.98 0.19
C ALA A 192 40.01 -8.78 1.06
N ILE A 193 38.76 -8.79 1.54
CA ILE A 193 38.20 -7.69 2.35
C ILE A 193 38.58 -7.84 3.84
N ALA A 194 38.83 -9.07 4.31
CA ALA A 194 39.25 -9.31 5.70
C ALA A 194 40.72 -8.93 5.99
N ALA A 195 41.53 -8.66 4.96
CA ALA A 195 42.95 -8.31 5.11
C ALA A 195 43.23 -6.79 5.12
N SER A 196 42.23 -5.94 4.91
CA SER A 196 42.42 -4.47 4.78
C SER A 196 41.97 -3.65 6.00
N HIS A 197 41.52 -4.27 7.09
CA HIS A 197 41.12 -3.57 8.31
C HIS A 197 41.71 -4.25 9.55
N SER A 198 42.96 -3.92 9.88
CA SER A 198 43.51 -4.05 11.24
C SER A 198 43.90 -2.65 11.71
N PRO A 199 43.26 -2.08 12.74
CA PRO A 199 43.65 -0.79 13.30
C PRO A 199 44.84 -0.98 14.25
N GLY A 200 45.99 -0.41 13.91
CA GLY A 200 47.15 -0.32 14.79
C GLY A 200 46.94 0.80 15.82
N LEU A 201 46.88 0.40 17.09
CA LEU A 201 46.93 1.25 18.27
C LEU A 201 48.40 1.56 18.64
N ALA A 202 48.61 2.71 19.31
CA ALA A 202 49.80 3.13 20.11
C ALA A 202 51.01 3.67 19.32
N ALA A 203 51.77 4.69 19.75
CA ALA A 203 51.76 5.63 20.87
C ALA A 203 52.88 6.69 20.62
N ALA A 204 52.97 7.67 21.54
CA ALA A 204 54.00 8.72 21.73
C ALA A 204 53.70 10.08 21.09
#